data_AF-A0A7W1Q0N6-F1
#
_entry.id   AF-A0A7W1Q0N6-F1
#
_cell.length_a   1.000
_cell.length_b   1.000
_cell.length_c   1.000
_cell.angle_alpha   90.00
_cell.angle_beta   90.00
_cell.angle_gamma   90.00
#
_symmetry.space_group_name_H-M   'P 1'
#
loop_
_entity.id
_entity.type
_entity.pdbx_description
1 polymer ?
#
loop_
_entity_poly.entity_id
_entity_poly.type
_entity_poly.pdbx_seq_one_letter_code
_entity_poly.pdbx_strand_id
1 'polypeptide(L)'
;VEQGDWAAAEAAYTAILAAEPGNEQAEAARAQVRFMARAELSDPSSIARADAAPDDIDAQLAAADAEVATDAIEAAFARLVATVARASGPERDRARQHLIGLFELFPADDTRVTAARRSLARALF
;
A
#
# COMPACT_ATOMS: atom_id res chain seq x y z
N VAL A 1 -1.45 -20.70 -4.49
CA VAL A 1 -2.47 -19.66 -4.49
C VAL A 1 -2.16 -18.82 -5.70
N GLU A 2 -2.92 -19.00 -6.77
CA GLU A 2 -2.72 -18.28 -8.04
C GLU A 2 -3.44 -16.91 -7.99
N GLN A 3 -3.18 -15.99 -8.93
CA GLN A 3 -3.84 -14.67 -8.96
C GLN A 3 -5.37 -14.72 -8.83
N GLY A 4 -6.01 -15.79 -9.33
CA GLY A 4 -7.46 -16.01 -9.20
C GLY A 4 -7.91 -16.31 -7.77
N ASP A 5 -7.05 -16.89 -6.93
CA ASP A 5 -7.37 -17.21 -5.55
C ASP A 5 -7.35 -15.96 -4.66
N TRP A 6 -6.44 -15.01 -4.91
CA TRP A 6 -6.39 -13.75 -4.15
C TRP A 6 -7.61 -12.86 -4.44
N ALA A 7 -8.02 -12.75 -5.70
CA ALA A 7 -9.21 -12.00 -6.08
C ALA A 7 -10.47 -12.61 -5.44
N ALA A 8 -10.59 -13.94 -5.45
CA ALA A 8 -11.69 -14.64 -4.79
C ALA A 8 -11.68 -14.44 -3.26
N ALA A 9 -10.51 -14.48 -2.63
CA ALA A 9 -10.36 -14.25 -1.19
C ALA A 9 -10.72 -12.81 -0.81
N GLU A 10 -10.29 -11.81 -1.58
CA GLU A 10 -10.66 -10.41 -1.36
C GLU A 10 -12.17 -10.21 -1.46
N ALA A 11 -12.81 -10.82 -2.47
CA ALA A 11 -14.25 -10.75 -2.65
C ALA A 11 -15.00 -11.38 -1.47
N ALA A 12 -14.51 -12.50 -0.94
CA ALA A 12 -15.09 -13.16 0.24
C ALA A 12 -15.04 -12.26 1.48
N TYR A 13 -13.88 -11.66 1.78
CA TYR A 13 -13.77 -10.73 2.92
C TYR A 13 -14.58 -9.45 2.70
N THR A 14 -14.69 -8.98 1.47
CA THR A 14 -15.54 -7.83 1.12
C THR A 14 -17.02 -8.13 1.38
N ALA A 15 -17.49 -9.34 1.07
CA ALA A 15 -18.85 -9.76 1.37
C ALA A 15 -19.11 -9.87 2.88
N ILE A 16 -18.14 -10.36 3.66
CA ILE A 16 -18.23 -10.38 5.13
C ILE A 16 -18.37 -8.95 5.67
N LEU A 17 -17.52 -8.02 5.23
CA LEU A 17 -17.56 -6.63 5.69
C LEU A 17 -18.82 -5.87 5.26
N ALA A 18 -19.46 -6.27 4.16
CA ALA A 18 -20.76 -5.73 3.78
C ALA A 18 -21.88 -6.15 4.76
N ALA A 19 -21.78 -7.35 5.33
CA ALA A 19 -22.71 -7.85 6.35
C ALA A 19 -22.32 -7.37 7.77
N GLU A 20 -21.03 -7.27 8.04
CA GLU A 20 -20.45 -6.94 9.35
C GLU A 20 -19.38 -5.83 9.21
N PRO A 21 -19.79 -4.55 9.05
CA PRO A 21 -18.85 -3.45 8.79
C PRO A 21 -17.84 -3.16 9.91
N GLY A 22 -18.01 -3.72 11.10
CA GLY A 22 -17.09 -3.58 12.24
C GLY A 22 -16.23 -4.81 12.50
N ASN A 23 -16.18 -5.77 11.57
CA ASN A 23 -15.41 -7.00 11.75
C ASN A 23 -13.91 -6.75 11.49
N GLU A 24 -13.18 -6.38 12.55
CA GLU A 24 -11.73 -6.07 12.50
C GLU A 24 -10.90 -7.23 11.94
N GLN A 25 -11.31 -8.48 12.18
CA GLN A 25 -10.61 -9.66 11.65
C GLN A 25 -10.76 -9.77 10.14
N ALA A 26 -11.95 -9.49 9.60
CA ALA A 26 -12.21 -9.48 8.16
C ALA A 26 -11.50 -8.30 7.47
N GLU A 27 -11.40 -7.14 8.13
CA GLU A 27 -10.61 -6.00 7.62
C GLU A 27 -9.14 -6.36 7.50
N ALA A 28 -8.54 -6.88 8.58
CA ALA A 28 -7.13 -7.30 8.59
C ALA A 28 -6.85 -8.38 7.54
N ALA A 29 -7.74 -9.37 7.42
CA ALA A 29 -7.60 -10.43 6.43
C ALA A 29 -7.71 -9.91 4.98
N ARG A 30 -8.63 -8.97 4.71
CA ARG A 30 -8.74 -8.32 3.39
C ARG A 30 -7.46 -7.53 3.06
N ALA A 31 -6.93 -6.78 4.01
CA ALA A 31 -5.69 -6.03 3.84
C ALA A 31 -4.52 -6.97 3.50
N GLN A 32 -4.40 -8.08 4.25
CA GLN A 32 -3.38 -9.10 4.00
C GLN A 32 -3.50 -9.70 2.60
N VAL A 33 -4.69 -10.10 2.17
CA VAL A 33 -4.92 -10.68 0.83
C VAL A 33 -4.55 -9.69 -0.27
N ARG A 34 -4.98 -8.43 -0.14
CA ARG A 34 -4.62 -7.38 -1.10
C ARG A 34 -3.12 -7.18 -1.20
N PHE A 35 -2.41 -7.21 -0.08
CA PHE A 35 -0.96 -7.10 -0.08
C PHE A 35 -0.31 -8.31 -0.75
N MET A 36 -0.73 -9.54 -0.40
CA MET A 36 -0.19 -10.75 -1.03
C MET A 36 -0.34 -10.75 -2.55
N ALA A 37 -1.50 -10.31 -3.04
CA ALA A 37 -1.75 -10.17 -4.48
C ALA A 37 -0.76 -9.20 -5.16
N ARG A 38 -0.40 -8.10 -4.49
CA ARG A 38 0.58 -7.13 -5.01
C ARG A 38 2.02 -7.61 -4.84
N ALA A 39 2.34 -8.22 -3.71
CA ALA A 39 3.65 -8.76 -3.41
C ALA A 39 4.04 -9.87 -4.39
N GLU A 40 3.08 -10.68 -4.86
CA GLU A 40 3.34 -11.68 -5.91
C GLU A 40 3.72 -11.06 -7.26
N LEU A 41 3.21 -9.85 -7.54
CA LEU A 41 3.58 -9.06 -8.72
C LEU A 41 4.83 -8.20 -8.49
N SER A 42 5.42 -8.27 -7.29
CA SER A 42 6.56 -7.46 -6.93
C SER A 42 7.84 -7.97 -7.60
N ASP A 43 8.45 -7.08 -8.38
CA ASP A 43 9.74 -7.29 -9.02
C ASP A 43 10.81 -6.46 -8.28
N PRO A 44 11.89 -7.04 -7.75
CA PRO A 44 12.97 -6.28 -7.13
C PRO A 44 13.59 -5.21 -8.04
N SER A 45 13.47 -5.34 -9.37
CA SER A 45 13.89 -4.30 -10.32
C SER A 45 13.00 -3.05 -10.30
N SER A 46 11.82 -3.12 -9.68
CA SER A 46 10.87 -2.01 -9.54
C SER A 46 11.48 -0.81 -8.82
N ILE A 47 12.33 -1.03 -7.81
CA ILE A 47 13.01 0.05 -7.08
C ILE A 47 13.92 0.85 -8.02
N ALA A 48 14.78 0.16 -8.77
CA ALA A 48 15.67 0.81 -9.73
C ALA A 48 14.90 1.54 -10.84
N ARG A 49 13.77 0.98 -11.31
CA ARG A 49 12.88 1.62 -12.28
C ARG A 49 12.26 2.89 -11.72
N ALA A 50 11.74 2.83 -10.49
CA ALA A 50 11.14 3.95 -9.80
C ALA A 50 12.15 5.07 -9.53
N ASP A 51 13.38 4.73 -9.18
CA ASP A 51 14.45 5.71 -8.96
C ASP A 51 14.85 6.43 -10.26
N ALA A 52 14.77 5.74 -11.40
CA ALA A 52 15.00 6.32 -12.72
C ALA A 52 13.80 7.13 -13.26
N ALA A 53 12.59 6.90 -12.73
CA ALA A 53 11.35 7.52 -13.18
C ALA A 53 10.53 8.06 -11.98
N PRO A 54 10.97 9.17 -11.34
CA PRO A 54 10.36 9.68 -10.11
C PRO A 54 8.91 10.15 -10.25
N ASP A 55 8.46 10.43 -11.47
CA ASP A 55 7.10 10.87 -11.80
C ASP A 55 6.22 9.74 -12.36
N ASP A 56 6.79 8.54 -12.58
CA ASP A 56 6.02 7.36 -12.96
C ASP A 56 5.37 6.77 -11.70
N ILE A 57 4.09 7.08 -11.51
CA ILE A 57 3.32 6.66 -10.34
C ILE A 57 3.26 5.15 -10.22
N ASP A 58 3.07 4.44 -11.33
CA ASP A 58 2.95 2.98 -11.30
C ASP A 58 4.29 2.34 -10.88
N ALA A 59 5.42 2.90 -11.33
CA ALA A 59 6.73 2.50 -10.85
C ALA A 59 6.92 2.77 -9.35
N GLN A 60 6.48 3.93 -8.84
CA GLN A 60 6.59 4.24 -7.41
C GLN A 60 5.75 3.30 -6.53
N LEU A 61 4.53 2.96 -6.97
CA LEU A 61 3.66 2.02 -6.25
C LEU A 61 4.28 0.61 -6.19
N ALA A 62 4.76 0.11 -7.33
CA ALA A 62 5.40 -1.20 -7.42
C ALA A 62 6.67 -1.28 -6.56
N ALA A 63 7.48 -0.22 -6.56
CA ALA A 63 8.68 -0.15 -5.72
C ALA A 63 8.33 -0.14 -4.22
N ALA A 64 7.27 0.56 -3.82
CA ALA A 64 6.83 0.55 -2.43
C ALA A 64 6.34 -0.84 -1.99
N ASP A 65 5.61 -1.56 -2.86
CA ASP A 65 5.21 -2.95 -2.56
C ASP A 65 6.44 -3.87 -2.46
N ALA A 66 7.45 -3.70 -3.33
CA ALA A 66 8.72 -4.43 -3.25
C ALA A 66 9.47 -4.15 -1.95
N GLU A 67 9.56 -2.89 -1.56
CA GLU A 67 10.19 -2.47 -0.31
C GLU A 67 9.48 -3.11 0.89
N VAL A 68 8.13 -3.13 0.93
CA VAL A 68 7.40 -3.82 2.01
C VAL A 68 7.65 -5.34 1.98
N ALA A 69 7.64 -5.96 0.80
CA ALA A 69 7.88 -7.41 0.66
C ALA A 69 9.28 -7.82 1.14
N THR A 70 10.27 -6.93 1.06
CA THR A 70 11.64 -7.15 1.57
C THR A 70 11.88 -6.55 2.96
N ASP A 71 10.82 -6.21 3.71
CA ASP A 71 10.86 -5.61 5.06
C ASP A 71 11.52 -4.21 5.15
N ALA A 72 11.67 -3.52 4.02
CA ALA A 72 12.12 -2.12 3.92
C ALA A 72 10.95 -1.14 4.11
N ILE A 73 10.18 -1.30 5.19
CA ILE A 73 8.90 -0.60 5.41
C ILE A 73 9.03 0.93 5.43
N GLU A 74 10.06 1.45 6.09
CA GLU A 74 10.29 2.90 6.17
C GLU A 74 10.60 3.50 4.80
N ALA A 75 11.30 2.75 3.93
CA ALA A 75 11.61 3.17 2.57
C ALA A 75 10.32 3.25 1.74
N ALA A 76 9.46 2.22 1.81
CA ALA A 76 8.17 2.20 1.15
C ALA A 76 7.28 3.39 1.54
N PHE A 77 7.18 3.66 2.85
CA PHE A 77 6.38 4.78 3.34
C PHE A 77 6.95 6.12 2.91
N ALA A 78 8.27 6.32 3.02
CA ALA A 78 8.93 7.55 2.59
C ALA A 78 8.74 7.78 1.08
N ARG A 79 8.86 6.73 0.26
CA ARG A 79 8.65 6.78 -1.19
C ARG A 79 7.25 7.25 -1.54
N LEU A 80 6.22 6.66 -0.93
CA LEU A 80 4.83 7.04 -1.22
C LEU A 80 4.48 8.43 -0.69
N VAL A 81 5.00 8.85 0.47
CA VAL A 81 4.85 10.23 0.95
C VAL A 81 5.46 11.22 -0.06
N ALA A 82 6.67 10.95 -0.54
CA ALA A 82 7.32 11.81 -1.52
C ALA A 82 6.57 11.83 -2.86
N THR A 83 6.00 10.69 -3.27
CA THR A 83 5.15 10.59 -4.47
C THR A 83 3.88 11.41 -4.33
N VAL A 84 3.19 11.34 -3.17
CA VAL A 84 2.02 12.18 -2.88
C VAL A 84 2.36 13.67 -2.91
N ALA A 85 3.54 14.06 -2.43
CA ALA A 85 3.97 15.46 -2.43
C ALA A 85 4.22 16.01 -3.84
N ARG A 86 4.67 15.17 -4.79
CA ARG A 86 4.94 15.57 -6.18
C ARG A 86 3.73 15.47 -7.10
N ALA A 87 2.91 14.43 -6.91
CA ALA A 87 1.77 14.13 -7.77
C ALA A 87 0.61 15.11 -7.55
N SER A 88 -0.34 15.14 -8.49
CA SER A 88 -1.56 15.94 -8.37
C SER A 88 -2.78 15.19 -8.88
N GLY A 89 -3.98 15.68 -8.53
CA GLY A 89 -5.24 15.10 -9.01
C GLY A 89 -5.37 13.59 -8.73
N PRO A 90 -5.84 12.79 -9.69
CA PRO A 90 -6.06 11.35 -9.52
C PRO A 90 -4.81 10.57 -9.12
N GLU A 91 -3.63 10.99 -9.59
CA GLU A 91 -2.36 10.32 -9.30
C GLU A 91 -1.96 10.48 -7.83
N ARG A 92 -2.16 11.68 -7.27
CA ARG A 92 -1.95 11.94 -5.85
C ARG A 92 -2.87 11.09 -5.00
N ASP A 93 -4.13 10.96 -5.40
CA ASP A 93 -5.10 10.12 -4.69
C ASP A 93 -4.75 8.64 -4.77
N ARG A 94 -4.26 8.15 -5.90
CA ARG A 94 -3.77 6.76 -6.04
C ARG A 94 -2.62 6.49 -5.08
N ALA A 95 -1.58 7.34 -5.08
CA ALA A 95 -0.44 7.19 -4.17
C ALA A 95 -0.85 7.25 -2.69
N ARG A 96 -1.78 8.15 -2.34
CA ARG A 96 -2.33 8.26 -0.98
C ARG A 96 -3.09 7.01 -0.56
N GLN A 97 -3.96 6.49 -1.42
CA GLN A 97 -4.74 5.29 -1.13
C GLN A 97 -3.84 4.07 -0.97
N HIS A 98 -2.80 3.95 -1.80
CA HIS A 98 -1.82 2.87 -1.70
C HIS A 98 -1.09 2.90 -0.35
N LEU A 99 -0.61 4.08 0.07
CA LEU A 99 0.05 4.26 1.36
C LEU A 99 -0.87 3.88 2.53
N ILE A 100 -2.14 4.30 2.48
CA ILE A 100 -3.13 3.93 3.50
C ILE A 100 -3.34 2.42 3.54
N GLY A 101 -3.47 1.77 2.37
CA GLY A 101 -3.60 0.32 2.29
C GLY A 101 -2.40 -0.44 2.84
N LEU A 102 -1.18 0.13 2.74
CA LEU A 102 0.00 -0.46 3.40
C LEU A 102 -0.03 -0.28 4.92
N PHE A 103 -0.60 0.80 5.45
CA PHE A 103 -0.75 0.97 6.91
C PHE A 103 -1.66 -0.09 7.53
N GLU A 104 -2.66 -0.58 6.80
CA GLU A 104 -3.59 -1.62 7.28
C GLU A 104 -2.90 -2.96 7.57
N LEU A 105 -1.65 -3.15 7.13
CA LEU A 105 -0.85 -4.35 7.39
C LEU A 105 -0.17 -4.34 8.77
N PHE A 106 -0.23 -3.22 9.49
CA PHE A 106 0.49 -3.02 10.73
C PHE A 106 -0.46 -2.69 11.89
N PRO A 107 -0.05 -2.96 13.14
CA PRO A 107 -0.75 -2.47 14.31
C PRO A 107 -0.92 -0.95 14.30
N ALA A 108 -2.02 -0.47 14.87
CA ALA A 108 -2.35 0.96 14.88
C ALA A 108 -1.32 1.84 15.62
N ASP A 109 -0.57 1.25 16.56
CA ASP A 109 0.47 1.88 17.37
C ASP A 109 1.89 1.71 16.80
N ASP A 110 2.04 1.11 15.60
CA ASP A 110 3.32 1.02 14.92
C ASP A 110 3.90 2.43 14.70
N THR A 111 5.14 2.62 15.17
CA THR A 111 5.81 3.92 15.15
C THR A 111 6.09 4.39 13.72
N ARG A 112 6.32 3.48 12.78
CA ARG A 112 6.56 3.76 11.36
C ARG A 112 5.28 4.26 10.70
N VAL A 113 4.15 3.63 10.99
CA VAL A 113 2.82 4.08 10.53
C VAL A 113 2.51 5.47 11.07
N THR A 114 2.72 5.68 12.37
CA THR A 114 2.44 6.95 13.02
C THR A 114 3.30 8.07 12.42
N ALA A 115 4.58 7.83 12.19
CA ALA A 115 5.48 8.79 11.54
C ALA A 115 5.04 9.09 10.10
N ALA A 116 4.74 8.06 9.31
CA ALA A 116 4.32 8.21 7.93
C ALA A 116 2.98 8.97 7.79
N ARG A 117 2.01 8.74 8.68
CA ARG A 117 0.75 9.53 8.72
C ARG A 117 0.99 11.02 8.92
N ARG A 118 1.91 11.38 9.82
CA ARG A 118 2.29 12.79 10.04
C ARG A 118 2.96 13.39 8.80
N SER A 119 3.84 12.64 8.15
CA SER A 119 4.52 13.08 6.92
C SER A 119 3.54 13.22 5.76
N LEU A 120 2.58 12.30 5.62
CA LEU A 120 1.51 12.37 4.63
C LEU A 120 0.64 13.62 4.83
N ALA A 121 0.23 13.90 6.07
CA ALA A 121 -0.52 15.10 6.37
C ALA A 121 0.24 16.36 5.92
N ARG A 122 1.53 16.46 6.24
CA ARG A 122 2.39 17.58 5.80
C ARG A 122 2.56 17.69 4.29
N ALA A 123 2.48 16.58 3.54
CA ALA A 123 2.58 16.58 2.08
C ALA A 123 1.29 17.05 1.38
N LEU A 124 0.16 17.09 2.09
CA LEU A 124 -1.15 17.46 1.55
C LEU A 124 -1.52 18.94 1.78
N PHE A 125 -0.77 19.67 2.60
CA PHE A 125 -0.97 21.08 2.94
C PHE A 125 0.20 21.93 2.43
#